data_AF-A0A2E5B0H9-F1
#
_entry.id   AF-A0A2E5B0H9-F1
#
_cell.length_a   1.000
_cell.length_b   1.000
_cell.length_c   1.000
_cell.angle_alpha   90.00
_cell.angle_beta   90.00
_cell.angle_gamma   90.00
#
_symmetry.space_group_name_H-M   'P 1'
#
loop_
_entity.id
_entity.type
_entity.pdbx_description
1 polymer ?
#
loop_
_entity_poly.entity_id
_entity_poly.type
_entity_poly.pdbx_seq_one_letter_code
_entity_poly.pdbx_strand_id
1 'polypeptide(L)'
;METNIKRSVQKISFSSVLILFAFVFFSFNESNTISQTYTIDLVKGEQKTIKITKDTTLEELEKIKRQMTEEGLGFEYSDIVYNDNSEIISITIGYKDKSNNSGKYSVSSKNPINDIIIVSDNNHISVKSTGNSNQAFISQGNSGQISDNNENSFDARSAAMKQRMAQMEKDMAERRTEMKERMQRRRDSLQMLNNHSQINSSSNGSSNLITKKTTDSELLELQKKYDAEGVSFSYNKLERNERNEITRISITIDNRNGSVSKSSFGNGQDIIKNIAISVDKQHTIMKSVE
;
A
#
# COMPACT_ATOMS: atom_id res chain seq x y z
N MET A 1 50.85 63.08 22.85
CA MET A 1 49.55 63.08 22.16
C MET A 1 48.61 62.19 22.95
N GLU A 2 47.36 62.59 23.03
CA GLU A 2 46.43 62.42 24.14
C GLU A 2 45.99 60.98 24.49
N THR A 3 45.62 60.87 25.77
CA THR A 3 45.01 59.74 26.46
C THR A 3 43.48 59.73 26.40
N ASN A 4 42.89 58.58 26.75
CA ASN A 4 41.50 58.35 27.21
C ASN A 4 40.43 58.37 26.09
N ILE A 5 39.48 57.43 26.06
CA ILE A 5 38.31 57.40 26.96
C ILE A 5 37.75 55.98 27.11
N LYS A 6 37.50 55.59 28.37
CA LYS A 6 36.59 54.51 28.81
C LYS A 6 35.14 54.89 28.55
N ARG A 7 34.26 53.93 28.21
CA ARG A 7 32.94 53.85 28.88
C ARG A 7 32.28 52.47 28.77
N SER A 8 32.12 51.84 29.91
CA SER A 8 31.22 50.73 30.20
C SER A 8 29.77 51.18 30.09
N VAL A 9 28.87 50.31 29.61
CA VAL A 9 27.46 50.32 30.05
C VAL A 9 27.00 48.89 30.26
N GLN A 10 26.44 48.69 31.45
CA GLN A 10 26.07 47.47 32.12
C GLN A 10 24.54 47.45 32.25
N LYS A 11 23.92 46.31 31.91
CA LYS A 11 22.63 45.74 32.36
C LYS A 11 21.44 46.67 32.64
N ILE A 12 20.31 46.42 31.95
CA ILE A 12 18.97 46.63 32.52
C ILE A 12 18.08 45.40 32.20
N SER A 13 17.45 44.90 33.26
CA SER A 13 16.57 43.74 33.37
C SER A 13 15.16 44.05 32.87
N PHE A 14 14.54 43.13 32.12
CA PHE A 14 13.10 43.13 31.86
C PHE A 14 12.46 41.91 32.53
N SER A 15 12.25 42.03 33.83
CA SER A 15 11.25 41.24 34.55
C SER A 15 10.16 42.21 34.99
N SER A 16 9.03 42.19 34.27
CA SER A 16 7.71 42.62 34.77
C SER A 16 6.67 42.36 33.69
N VAL A 17 6.07 41.17 33.71
CA VAL A 17 4.76 40.94 33.06
C VAL A 17 3.90 40.30 34.13
N LEU A 18 3.18 41.14 34.86
CA LEU A 18 2.06 40.70 35.68
C LEU A 18 1.12 41.89 35.92
N ILE A 19 -0.12 41.77 35.37
CA ILE A 19 -1.39 42.27 35.94
C ILE A 19 -1.62 43.80 35.82
N LEU A 20 -2.75 44.37 35.38
CA LEU A 20 -4.15 43.96 35.28
C LEU A 20 -4.91 44.92 34.32
N PHE A 21 -5.84 44.38 33.52
CA PHE A 21 -7.16 44.91 33.12
C PHE A 21 -7.38 46.40 32.76
N ALA A 22 -7.94 46.64 31.56
CA ALA A 22 -9.39 46.87 31.41
C ALA A 22 -9.80 47.13 29.95
N PHE A 23 -10.77 46.33 29.48
CA PHE A 23 -11.90 46.70 28.64
C PHE A 23 -11.68 47.54 27.36
N VAL A 24 -11.84 46.90 26.19
CA VAL A 24 -12.87 47.33 25.23
C VAL A 24 -13.48 46.08 24.57
N PHE A 25 -14.79 45.96 24.76
CA PHE A 25 -15.75 45.05 24.13
C PHE A 25 -15.69 45.13 22.60
N PHE A 26 -15.75 43.98 21.92
CA PHE A 26 -16.54 43.87 20.69
C PHE A 26 -17.10 42.45 20.55
N SER A 27 -18.41 42.37 20.84
CA SER A 27 -19.42 41.54 20.18
C SER A 27 -19.24 40.02 20.13
N PHE A 28 -19.62 39.39 21.24
CA PHE A 28 -20.34 38.11 21.17
C PHE A 28 -21.73 38.39 20.62
N ASN A 29 -21.98 37.94 19.39
CA ASN A 29 -23.33 37.88 18.84
C ASN A 29 -23.97 36.60 19.37
N GLU A 30 -24.63 36.74 20.52
CA GLU A 30 -25.43 35.70 21.13
C GLU A 30 -26.71 35.54 20.31
N SER A 31 -26.79 34.45 19.55
CA SER A 31 -28.08 33.80 19.29
C SER A 31 -28.02 32.43 19.93
N ASN A 32 -28.17 32.42 21.27
CA ASN A 32 -28.72 31.27 21.98
C ASN A 32 -30.18 31.09 21.53
N THR A 33 -30.37 30.63 20.29
CA THR A 33 -31.63 30.03 19.87
C THR A 33 -31.65 28.61 20.42
N ILE A 34 -32.14 28.50 21.65
CA ILE A 34 -32.85 27.29 22.09
C ILE A 34 -34.04 27.16 21.14
N SER A 35 -33.89 26.34 20.10
CA SER A 35 -35.03 25.80 19.36
C SER A 35 -35.32 24.41 19.87
N GLN A 36 -35.85 24.34 21.10
CA GLN A 36 -36.79 23.28 21.45
C GLN A 36 -38.14 23.71 20.89
N THR A 37 -38.53 23.12 19.77
CA THR A 37 -39.94 23.02 19.38
C THR A 37 -40.08 21.78 18.53
N TYR A 38 -40.79 20.78 19.04
CA TYR A 38 -42.02 20.25 18.42
C TYR A 38 -42.84 19.56 19.53
N THR A 39 -43.94 20.19 19.92
CA THR A 39 -45.08 19.47 20.49
C THR A 39 -45.89 18.88 19.35
N ILE A 40 -45.96 17.55 19.27
CA ILE A 40 -47.15 16.84 18.79
C ILE A 40 -47.34 15.63 19.71
N ASP A 41 -48.34 15.72 20.60
CA ASP A 41 -48.99 14.56 21.20
C ASP A 41 -49.67 13.76 20.06
N LEU A 42 -48.97 12.75 19.57
CA LEU A 42 -49.56 11.53 19.06
C LEU A 42 -48.73 10.41 19.68
N VAL A 43 -49.32 9.62 20.58
CA VAL A 43 -48.66 8.49 21.26
C VAL A 43 -48.17 7.49 20.20
N LYS A 44 -46.93 7.70 19.75
CA LYS A 44 -46.17 6.93 18.77
C LYS A 44 -44.70 7.26 19.08
N GLY A 45 -43.93 6.24 19.48
CA GLY A 45 -42.64 6.41 20.19
C GLY A 45 -41.67 7.45 19.60
N GLU A 46 -41.01 8.19 20.48
CA GLU A 46 -40.04 9.24 20.12
C GLU A 46 -38.90 8.67 19.27
N GLN A 47 -38.82 9.10 18.01
CA GLN A 47 -37.71 8.78 17.12
C GLN A 47 -36.58 9.78 17.35
N LYS A 48 -35.41 9.30 17.78
CA LYS A 48 -34.21 10.11 18.00
C LYS A 48 -33.24 9.97 16.84
N THR A 49 -32.60 11.08 16.48
CA THR A 49 -31.63 11.14 15.39
C THR A 49 -30.30 11.70 15.89
N ILE A 50 -29.24 10.91 15.76
CA ILE A 50 -27.87 11.30 16.08
C ILE A 50 -27.11 11.45 14.76
N LYS A 51 -26.32 12.52 14.65
CA LYS A 51 -25.50 12.82 13.48
C LYS A 51 -24.04 12.86 13.88
N ILE A 52 -23.23 11.99 13.27
CA ILE A 52 -21.77 12.00 13.36
C ILE A 52 -21.23 12.56 12.05
N THR A 53 -20.42 13.60 12.12
CA THR A 53 -19.79 14.24 10.96
C THR A 53 -18.30 13.92 10.94
N LYS A 54 -17.62 14.31 9.87
CA LYS A 54 -16.15 14.26 9.80
C LYS A 54 -15.46 15.07 10.90
N ASP A 55 -16.11 16.07 11.48
CA ASP A 55 -15.52 16.95 12.49
C ASP A 55 -15.83 16.47 13.92
N THR A 56 -16.54 15.35 14.08
CA THR A 56 -16.91 14.84 15.40
C THR A 56 -15.67 14.42 16.20
N THR A 57 -15.62 14.90 17.44
CA THR A 57 -14.52 14.65 18.37
C THR A 57 -14.74 13.38 19.20
N LEU A 58 -13.67 12.86 19.79
CA LEU A 58 -13.77 11.73 20.74
C LEU A 58 -14.68 12.05 21.93
N GLU A 59 -14.67 13.29 22.43
CA GLU A 59 -15.54 13.70 23.54
C GLU A 59 -17.02 13.66 23.15
N GLU A 60 -17.36 14.08 21.94
CA GLU A 60 -18.72 14.00 21.40
C GLU A 60 -19.16 12.55 21.17
N LEU A 61 -18.27 11.68 20.70
CA LEU A 61 -18.55 10.24 20.57
C LEU A 61 -18.80 9.58 21.93
N GLU A 62 -18.06 9.97 22.98
CA GLU A 62 -18.33 9.54 24.35
C GLU A 62 -19.67 10.05 24.87
N LYS A 63 -20.06 11.30 24.54
CA LYS A 63 -21.38 11.83 24.88
C LYS A 63 -22.49 11.01 24.23
N ILE A 64 -22.33 10.69 22.93
CA ILE A 64 -23.27 9.83 22.19
C ILE A 64 -23.36 8.44 22.83
N LYS A 65 -22.22 7.84 23.19
CA LYS A 65 -22.17 6.54 23.86
C LYS A 65 -22.95 6.53 25.17
N ARG A 66 -22.72 7.52 26.03
CA ARG A 66 -23.44 7.65 27.30
C ARG A 66 -24.94 7.84 27.07
N GLN A 67 -25.32 8.75 26.18
CA GLN A 67 -26.74 9.00 25.86
C GLN A 67 -27.44 7.72 25.39
N MET A 68 -26.85 6.99 24.44
CA MET A 68 -27.46 5.75 23.95
C MET A 68 -27.54 4.67 25.03
N THR A 69 -26.54 4.58 25.90
CA THR A 69 -26.53 3.66 27.05
C THR A 69 -27.63 3.99 28.07
N GLU A 70 -27.80 5.27 28.41
CA GLU A 70 -28.87 5.75 29.29
C GLU A 70 -30.26 5.43 28.74
N GLU A 71 -30.40 5.41 27.42
CA GLU A 71 -31.63 5.05 26.72
C GLU A 71 -31.86 3.53 26.64
N GLY A 72 -30.93 2.72 27.14
CA GLY A 72 -30.98 1.25 27.10
C GLY A 72 -30.57 0.66 25.74
N LEU A 73 -29.84 1.42 24.93
CA LEU A 73 -29.28 1.00 23.65
C LEU A 73 -27.77 0.76 23.79
N GLY A 74 -27.21 -0.09 22.94
CA GLY A 74 -25.76 -0.28 22.85
C GLY A 74 -25.18 0.61 21.76
N PHE A 75 -24.11 1.33 22.09
CA PHE A 75 -23.28 2.08 21.15
C PHE A 75 -21.81 1.92 21.52
N GLU A 76 -21.01 1.45 20.57
CA GLU A 76 -19.57 1.31 20.70
C GLU A 76 -18.90 1.87 19.46
N TYR A 77 -17.72 2.45 19.64
CA TYR A 77 -16.93 2.95 18.52
C TYR A 77 -15.47 2.50 18.63
N SER A 78 -14.83 2.27 17.49
CA SER A 78 -13.43 1.86 17.39
C SER A 78 -12.80 2.34 16.08
N ASP A 79 -11.50 2.14 15.95
CA ASP A 79 -10.74 2.36 14.71
C ASP A 79 -10.89 3.78 14.13
N ILE A 80 -10.92 4.76 15.03
CA ILE A 80 -11.02 6.17 14.67
C ILE A 80 -9.67 6.66 14.18
N VAL A 81 -9.64 7.18 12.96
CA VAL A 81 -8.47 7.80 12.35
C VAL A 81 -8.85 9.17 11.81
N TYR A 82 -8.02 10.16 12.16
CA TYR A 82 -8.13 11.53 11.67
C TYR A 82 -7.07 11.80 10.59
N ASN A 83 -7.39 12.66 9.61
CA ASN A 83 -6.41 13.22 8.69
C ASN A 83 -5.67 14.41 9.33
N ASP A 84 -4.75 15.01 8.56
CA ASP A 84 -3.95 16.16 9.01
C ASP A 84 -4.79 17.41 9.32
N ASN A 85 -6.03 17.49 8.82
CA ASN A 85 -6.99 18.57 9.12
C ASN A 85 -7.88 18.26 10.33
N SER A 86 -7.59 17.19 11.07
CA SER A 86 -8.42 16.70 12.19
C SER A 86 -9.84 16.27 11.78
N GLU A 87 -10.02 15.82 10.54
CA GLU A 87 -11.28 15.24 10.05
C GLU A 87 -11.23 13.72 10.09
N ILE A 88 -12.29 13.06 10.55
CA ILE A 88 -12.42 11.59 10.57
C ILE A 88 -12.38 11.07 9.13
N ILE A 89 -11.46 10.14 8.88
CA ILE A 89 -11.35 9.37 7.62
C ILE A 89 -11.66 7.88 7.80
N SER A 90 -11.69 7.41 9.04
CA SER A 90 -12.03 6.03 9.40
C SER A 90 -12.75 5.98 10.73
N ILE A 91 -13.83 5.21 10.81
CA ILE A 91 -14.54 4.90 12.06
C ILE A 91 -15.34 3.60 11.92
N THR A 92 -15.34 2.82 12.99
CA THR A 92 -16.19 1.66 13.17
C THR A 92 -17.20 1.95 14.29
N ILE A 93 -18.48 1.66 14.05
CA ILE A 93 -19.58 1.82 15.00
C ILE A 93 -20.27 0.48 15.16
N GLY A 94 -20.32 -0.02 16.40
CA GLY A 94 -21.21 -1.10 16.81
C GLY A 94 -22.45 -0.54 17.47
N TYR A 95 -23.62 -1.07 17.13
CA TYR A 95 -24.87 -0.67 17.75
C TYR A 95 -25.73 -1.87 18.09
N LYS A 96 -26.57 -1.72 19.12
CA LYS A 96 -27.48 -2.76 19.60
C LYS A 96 -28.78 -2.14 20.09
N ASP A 97 -29.91 -2.66 19.63
CA ASP A 97 -31.23 -2.23 20.11
C ASP A 97 -31.68 -3.03 21.35
N LYS A 98 -32.80 -2.60 21.94
CA LYS A 98 -33.40 -3.27 23.10
C LYS A 98 -33.88 -4.69 22.81
N SER A 99 -34.17 -4.98 21.55
CA SER A 99 -34.60 -6.31 21.08
C SER A 99 -33.41 -7.26 20.83
N ASN A 100 -32.20 -6.85 21.25
CA ASN A 100 -30.96 -7.60 21.06
C ASN A 100 -30.50 -7.68 19.59
N ASN A 101 -31.14 -6.97 18.66
CA ASN A 101 -30.60 -6.85 17.31
C ASN A 101 -29.34 -5.99 17.37
N SER A 102 -28.33 -6.40 16.62
CA SER A 102 -27.06 -5.69 16.58
C SER A 102 -26.61 -5.49 15.15
N GLY A 103 -25.87 -4.41 14.93
CA GLY A 103 -25.24 -4.17 13.66
C GLY A 103 -23.88 -3.53 13.82
N LYS A 104 -23.11 -3.60 12.75
CA LYS A 104 -21.82 -2.94 12.62
C LYS A 104 -21.85 -2.07 11.38
N TYR A 105 -21.51 -0.80 11.57
CA TYR A 105 -21.23 0.15 10.51
C TYR A 105 -19.73 0.42 10.51
N SER A 106 -19.07 0.34 9.36
CA SER A 106 -17.67 0.69 9.25
C SER A 106 -17.39 1.42 7.95
N VAL A 107 -16.61 2.48 8.05
CA VAL A 107 -16.14 3.27 6.91
C VAL A 107 -14.66 3.56 7.11
N SER A 108 -13.88 3.39 6.05
CA SER A 108 -12.45 3.71 6.04
C SER A 108 -12.06 4.17 4.64
N SER A 109 -11.48 5.35 4.53
CA SER A 109 -11.10 5.94 3.24
C SER A 109 -9.91 6.90 3.38
N LYS A 110 -9.43 7.43 2.25
CA LYS A 110 -8.42 8.51 2.25
C LYS A 110 -9.04 9.91 2.36
N ASN A 111 -10.35 10.02 2.12
CA ASN A 111 -11.11 11.26 2.18
C ASN A 111 -11.92 11.30 3.49
N PRO A 112 -12.34 12.50 3.95
CA PRO A 112 -13.24 12.62 5.09
C PRO A 112 -14.51 11.77 4.94
N ILE A 113 -15.01 11.25 6.06
CA ILE A 113 -16.24 10.47 6.06
C ILE A 113 -17.43 11.35 5.66
N ASN A 114 -18.45 10.72 5.11
CA ASN A 114 -19.76 11.36 4.96
C ASN A 114 -20.46 11.34 6.33
N ASP A 115 -21.45 12.22 6.52
CA ASP A 115 -22.21 12.20 7.76
C ASP A 115 -22.90 10.85 7.95
N ILE A 116 -22.80 10.34 9.17
CA ILE A 116 -23.44 9.11 9.61
C ILE A 116 -24.66 9.52 10.42
N ILE A 117 -25.83 9.04 9.98
CA ILE A 117 -27.11 9.30 10.64
C ILE A 117 -27.55 8.01 11.31
N ILE A 118 -27.65 8.06 12.63
CA ILE A 118 -28.18 6.99 13.47
C ILE A 118 -29.58 7.42 13.86
N VAL A 119 -30.57 6.64 13.45
CA VAL A 119 -31.97 6.82 13.80
C VAL A 119 -32.36 5.69 14.73
N SER A 120 -32.76 6.02 15.95
CA SER A 120 -33.33 5.07 16.89
C SER A 120 -34.80 5.37 17.13
N ASP A 121 -35.62 4.32 17.15
CA ASP A 121 -36.92 4.34 17.81
C ASP A 121 -36.87 3.39 19.02
N ASN A 122 -37.98 3.23 19.73
CA ASN A 122 -38.04 2.41 20.95
C ASN A 122 -37.55 0.96 20.77
N ASN A 123 -37.59 0.42 19.54
CA ASN A 123 -37.31 -0.99 19.28
C ASN A 123 -36.25 -1.25 18.21
N HIS A 124 -35.88 -0.25 17.41
CA HIS A 124 -34.99 -0.40 16.27
C HIS A 124 -33.95 0.71 16.17
N ILE A 125 -32.74 0.33 15.74
CA ILE A 125 -31.68 1.26 15.35
C ILE A 125 -31.40 1.06 13.86
N SER A 126 -31.35 2.17 13.13
CA SER A 126 -30.93 2.23 11.74
C SER A 126 -29.74 3.17 11.60
N VAL A 127 -28.69 2.72 10.94
CA VAL A 127 -27.49 3.53 10.65
C VAL A 127 -27.35 3.70 9.14
N LYS A 128 -27.23 4.95 8.68
CA LYS A 128 -27.06 5.27 7.25
C LYS A 128 -25.98 6.33 7.03
N SER A 129 -25.36 6.32 5.86
CA SER A 129 -24.42 7.37 5.43
C SER A 129 -25.11 8.34 4.48
N THR A 130 -24.86 9.64 4.60
CA THR A 130 -25.36 10.65 3.64
C THR A 130 -24.34 10.85 2.51
N GLY A 131 -24.33 9.96 1.51
CA GLY A 131 -23.56 10.16 0.28
C GLY A 131 -23.00 8.88 -0.35
N ASN A 132 -22.56 9.01 -1.61
CA ASN A 132 -22.07 7.88 -2.44
C ASN A 132 -20.55 7.70 -2.43
N SER A 133 -19.80 8.59 -1.78
CA SER A 133 -18.34 8.71 -1.91
C SER A 133 -17.54 7.71 -1.07
N ASN A 134 -18.14 7.11 -0.03
CA ASN A 134 -17.46 6.20 0.88
C ASN A 134 -18.18 4.85 0.90
N GLN A 135 -17.47 3.76 0.58
CA GLN A 135 -18.00 2.40 0.66
C GLN A 135 -18.19 2.03 2.14
N ALA A 136 -19.37 2.30 2.68
CA ALA A 136 -19.75 1.87 4.02
C ALA A 136 -20.17 0.40 4.01
N PHE A 137 -19.63 -0.40 4.93
CA PHE A 137 -20.09 -1.76 5.17
C PHE A 137 -21.10 -1.76 6.31
N ILE A 138 -22.32 -2.19 6.02
CA ILE A 138 -23.40 -2.39 6.99
C ILE A 138 -23.68 -3.89 7.07
N SER A 139 -23.43 -4.49 8.23
CA SER A 139 -23.82 -5.87 8.51
C SER A 139 -24.83 -5.87 9.64
N GLN A 140 -26.05 -6.34 9.36
CA GLN A 140 -27.15 -6.45 10.32
C GLN A 140 -27.44 -7.94 10.53
N GLY A 141 -27.33 -8.41 11.77
CA GLY A 141 -27.53 -9.82 12.13
C GLY A 141 -28.60 -9.97 13.20
N ASN A 142 -29.47 -10.98 13.04
CA ASN A 142 -30.42 -11.40 14.06
C ASN A 142 -29.75 -12.42 14.99
N SER A 143 -29.57 -12.08 16.25
CA SER A 143 -28.83 -12.87 17.25
C SER A 143 -29.72 -13.95 17.88
N GLY A 144 -30.06 -14.98 17.08
CA GLY A 144 -30.62 -16.21 17.62
C GLY A 144 -29.60 -16.93 18.49
N GLN A 145 -29.83 -16.94 19.81
CA GLN A 145 -29.20 -17.73 20.88
C GLN A 145 -27.67 -17.92 20.80
N ILE A 146 -26.95 -17.14 21.61
CA ILE A 146 -25.64 -17.57 22.13
C ILE A 146 -25.78 -17.61 23.65
N SER A 147 -25.98 -18.83 24.14
CA SER A 147 -26.06 -19.20 25.56
C SER A 147 -24.71 -19.04 26.24
N ASP A 148 -24.76 -18.66 27.52
CA ASP A 148 -23.66 -18.45 28.47
C ASP A 148 -22.67 -19.61 28.60
N ASN A 149 -21.63 -19.66 27.75
CA ASN A 149 -20.45 -20.52 27.93
C ASN A 149 -19.20 -19.88 27.31
N ASN A 150 -18.94 -18.60 27.59
CA ASN A 150 -17.99 -17.79 26.82
C ASN A 150 -16.68 -17.45 27.56
N GLU A 151 -16.12 -18.39 28.34
CA GLU A 151 -14.73 -18.29 28.82
C GLU A 151 -13.81 -19.26 28.03
N ASN A 152 -14.31 -20.44 27.65
CA ASN A 152 -13.56 -21.39 26.80
C ASN A 152 -13.57 -21.07 25.29
N SER A 153 -14.39 -20.11 24.84
CA SER A 153 -14.54 -19.79 23.41
C SER A 153 -13.60 -18.67 22.95
N PHE A 154 -13.19 -17.76 23.84
CA PHE A 154 -12.31 -16.64 23.48
C PHE A 154 -10.87 -17.09 23.27
N ASP A 155 -10.35 -17.95 24.15
CA ASP A 155 -8.99 -18.51 24.02
C ASP A 155 -8.87 -19.47 22.84
N ALA A 156 -9.87 -20.32 22.63
CA ALA A 156 -9.92 -21.20 21.46
C ALA A 156 -10.02 -20.41 20.14
N ARG A 157 -10.83 -19.33 20.11
CA ARG A 157 -10.89 -18.42 18.94
C ARG A 157 -9.61 -17.63 18.75
N SER A 158 -8.98 -17.18 19.84
CA SER A 158 -7.70 -16.45 19.81
C SER A 158 -6.58 -17.33 19.28
N ALA A 159 -6.50 -18.59 19.73
CA ALA A 159 -5.55 -19.57 19.23
C ALA A 159 -5.79 -19.88 17.74
N ALA A 160 -7.04 -20.12 17.33
CA ALA A 160 -7.39 -20.36 15.94
C ALA A 160 -7.10 -19.13 15.04
N MET A 161 -7.33 -17.92 15.55
CA MET A 161 -7.01 -16.67 14.85
C MET A 161 -5.49 -16.50 14.71
N LYS A 162 -4.71 -16.75 15.76
CA LYS A 162 -3.24 -16.72 15.70
C LYS A 162 -2.68 -17.70 14.68
N GLN A 163 -3.20 -18.93 14.66
CA GLN A 163 -2.80 -19.92 13.64
C GLN A 163 -3.15 -19.45 12.23
N ARG A 164 -4.34 -18.87 12.04
CA ARG A 164 -4.76 -18.32 10.75
C ARG A 164 -3.93 -17.11 10.32
N MET A 165 -3.52 -16.26 11.26
CA MET A 165 -2.61 -15.14 10.98
C MET A 165 -1.21 -15.62 10.63
N ALA A 166 -0.67 -16.61 11.35
CA ALA A 166 0.62 -17.20 11.02
C ALA A 166 0.63 -17.86 9.64
N GLN A 167 -0.44 -18.57 9.29
CA GLN A 167 -0.59 -19.14 7.94
C GLN A 167 -0.72 -18.05 6.88
N MET A 168 -1.53 -17.03 7.14
CA MET A 168 -1.68 -15.90 6.22
C MET A 168 -0.37 -15.11 6.06
N GLU A 169 0.41 -14.95 7.12
CA GLU A 169 1.72 -14.31 7.08
C GLU A 169 2.70 -15.11 6.22
N LYS A 170 2.70 -16.44 6.36
CA LYS A 170 3.51 -17.33 5.51
C LYS A 170 3.10 -17.24 4.04
N ASP A 171 1.80 -17.32 3.75
CA ASP A 171 1.26 -17.19 2.39
C ASP A 171 1.55 -15.80 1.80
N MET A 172 1.46 -14.74 2.61
CA MET A 172 1.77 -13.38 2.19
C MET A 172 3.26 -13.16 1.98
N ALA A 173 4.12 -13.78 2.79
CA ALA A 173 5.56 -13.77 2.61
C ALA A 173 5.95 -14.46 1.29
N GLU A 174 5.37 -15.64 1.02
CA GLU A 174 5.57 -16.38 -0.23
C GLU A 174 5.06 -15.61 -1.45
N ARG A 175 3.86 -15.01 -1.36
CA ARG A 175 3.33 -14.12 -2.41
C ARG A 175 4.17 -12.86 -2.59
N ARG A 176 4.75 -12.31 -1.52
CA ARG A 176 5.66 -11.16 -1.60
C ARG A 176 6.96 -11.53 -2.31
N THR A 177 7.51 -12.71 -2.06
CA THR A 177 8.70 -13.19 -2.77
C THR A 177 8.39 -13.45 -4.23
N GLU A 178 7.29 -14.16 -4.53
CA GLU A 178 6.83 -14.41 -5.90
C GLU A 178 6.57 -13.09 -6.65
N MET A 179 5.92 -12.13 -5.99
CA MET A 179 5.64 -10.81 -6.56
C MET A 179 6.92 -10.02 -6.79
N LYS A 180 7.90 -10.06 -5.86
CA LYS A 180 9.21 -9.42 -6.06
C LYS A 180 9.94 -10.02 -7.26
N GLU A 181 9.96 -11.34 -7.38
CA GLU A 181 10.58 -12.02 -8.53
C GLU A 181 9.86 -11.66 -9.84
N ARG A 182 8.52 -11.67 -9.84
CA ARG A 182 7.73 -11.28 -11.01
C ARG A 182 7.98 -9.83 -11.42
N MET A 183 8.07 -8.92 -10.45
CA MET A 183 8.35 -7.50 -10.70
C MET A 183 9.79 -7.29 -11.18
N GLN A 184 10.74 -8.06 -10.64
CA GLN A 184 12.14 -8.03 -11.10
C GLN A 184 12.23 -8.54 -12.54
N ARG A 185 11.65 -9.70 -12.86
CA ARG A 185 11.58 -10.21 -14.25
C ARG A 185 10.93 -9.21 -15.19
N ARG A 186 9.87 -8.52 -14.74
CA ARG A 186 9.23 -7.47 -15.53
C ARG A 186 10.14 -6.27 -15.75
N ARG A 187 10.84 -5.81 -14.70
CA ARG A 187 11.81 -4.71 -14.80
C ARG A 187 12.96 -5.07 -15.73
N ASP A 188 13.49 -6.29 -15.61
CA ASP A 188 14.58 -6.80 -16.46
C ASP A 188 14.10 -6.88 -17.91
N SER A 189 12.89 -7.42 -18.17
CA SER A 189 12.32 -7.46 -19.52
C SER A 189 12.11 -6.05 -20.13
N LEU A 190 11.73 -5.06 -19.31
CA LEU A 190 11.56 -3.68 -19.76
C LEU A 190 12.91 -2.98 -19.98
N GLN A 191 13.93 -3.24 -19.16
CA GLN A 191 15.29 -2.77 -19.40
C GLN A 191 15.88 -3.38 -20.67
N MET A 192 15.60 -4.66 -20.93
CA MET A 192 16.00 -5.33 -22.17
C MET A 192 15.29 -4.77 -23.40
N LEU A 193 13.99 -4.44 -23.32
CA LEU A 193 13.29 -3.73 -24.40
C LEU A 193 13.84 -2.32 -24.64
N ASN A 194 14.17 -1.58 -23.56
CA ASN A 194 14.68 -0.21 -23.72
C ASN A 194 16.10 -0.18 -24.28
N ASN A 195 16.97 -1.13 -23.89
CA ASN A 195 18.30 -1.30 -24.48
C ASN A 195 18.24 -1.82 -25.94
N HIS A 196 17.14 -2.45 -26.37
CA HIS A 196 16.96 -2.90 -27.75
C HIS A 196 16.53 -1.78 -28.72
N SER A 197 16.12 -0.61 -28.21
CA SER A 197 15.66 0.51 -29.03
C SER A 197 16.78 1.40 -29.60
N GLN A 198 18.06 1.09 -29.33
CA GLN A 198 19.21 1.92 -29.70
C GLN A 198 20.19 1.30 -30.71
N ILE A 199 19.92 0.10 -31.26
CA ILE A 199 20.80 -0.51 -32.28
C ILE A 199 19.97 -1.02 -33.46
N ASN A 200 19.37 -0.10 -34.20
CA ASN A 200 18.89 -0.37 -35.55
C ASN A 200 19.57 0.60 -36.52
N SER A 201 20.76 0.22 -36.96
CA SER A 201 21.34 0.72 -38.19
C SER A 201 22.25 -0.33 -38.83
N SER A 202 21.68 -0.98 -39.87
CA SER A 202 22.38 -1.52 -41.04
C SER A 202 23.25 -2.79 -40.89
N SER A 203 22.61 -3.95 -40.74
CA SER A 203 23.01 -5.16 -41.47
C SER A 203 21.80 -6.09 -41.60
N ASN A 204 21.57 -6.70 -42.76
CA ASN A 204 20.41 -7.57 -43.06
C ASN A 204 20.42 -8.93 -42.32
N GLY A 205 21.05 -9.00 -41.14
CA GLY A 205 21.17 -10.20 -40.32
C GLY A 205 21.11 -9.87 -38.84
N SER A 206 20.70 -10.86 -38.04
CA SER A 206 20.65 -10.76 -36.59
C SER A 206 22.07 -10.77 -36.03
N SER A 207 22.44 -9.68 -35.36
CA SER A 207 23.72 -9.55 -34.65
C SER A 207 23.48 -9.54 -33.14
N ASN A 208 24.26 -10.32 -32.40
CA ASN A 208 24.18 -10.40 -30.93
C ASN A 208 25.59 -10.47 -30.33
N LEU A 209 25.74 -9.93 -29.12
CA LEU A 209 27.01 -9.87 -28.39
C LEU A 209 26.91 -10.68 -27.10
N ILE A 210 27.83 -11.61 -26.89
CA ILE A 210 27.98 -12.33 -25.61
C ILE A 210 29.21 -11.76 -24.91
N THR A 211 29.05 -11.40 -23.64
CA THR A 211 30.13 -10.84 -22.81
C THR A 211 30.44 -11.78 -21.65
N LYS A 212 31.55 -11.52 -20.94
CA LYS A 212 31.86 -12.23 -19.69
C LYS A 212 30.77 -12.16 -18.62
N LYS A 213 29.84 -11.20 -18.71
CA LYS A 213 28.74 -11.03 -17.75
C LYS A 213 27.42 -11.66 -18.20
N THR A 214 27.35 -12.19 -19.43
CA THR A 214 26.14 -12.82 -19.93
C THR A 214 25.73 -13.97 -19.02
N THR A 215 24.48 -13.96 -18.58
CA THR A 215 23.85 -14.90 -17.66
C THR A 215 23.26 -16.10 -18.41
N ASP A 216 22.91 -17.15 -17.67
CA ASP A 216 22.29 -18.35 -18.26
C ASP A 216 20.90 -18.03 -18.84
N SER A 217 20.15 -17.12 -18.19
CA SER A 217 18.88 -16.62 -18.69
C SER A 217 19.04 -15.89 -20.03
N GLU A 218 20.06 -15.03 -20.17
CA GLU A 218 20.35 -14.32 -21.41
C GLU A 218 20.77 -15.28 -22.55
N LEU A 219 21.54 -16.33 -22.23
CA LEU A 219 21.89 -17.37 -23.23
C LEU A 219 20.66 -18.16 -23.68
N LEU A 220 19.72 -18.46 -22.77
CA LEU A 220 18.47 -19.14 -23.08
C LEU A 220 17.52 -18.26 -23.91
N GLU A 221 17.46 -16.96 -23.62
CA GLU A 221 16.71 -16.01 -24.43
C GLU A 221 17.30 -15.86 -25.83
N LEU A 222 18.63 -15.83 -25.94
CA LEU A 222 19.32 -15.83 -27.22
C LEU A 222 19.00 -17.09 -28.05
N GLN A 223 18.93 -18.25 -27.39
CA GLN A 223 18.49 -19.49 -28.02
C GLN A 223 17.07 -19.37 -28.57
N LYS A 224 16.12 -18.91 -27.75
CA LYS A 224 14.71 -18.70 -28.17
C LYS A 224 14.58 -17.71 -29.32
N LYS A 225 15.36 -16.62 -29.29
CA LYS A 225 15.39 -15.60 -30.35
C LYS A 225 15.79 -16.22 -31.68
N TYR A 226 16.92 -16.93 -31.70
CA TYR A 226 17.38 -17.59 -32.92
C TYR A 226 16.42 -18.68 -33.38
N ASP A 227 15.85 -19.47 -32.47
CA ASP A 227 14.86 -20.50 -32.81
C ASP A 227 13.63 -19.90 -33.50
N ALA A 228 13.14 -18.74 -33.02
CA ALA A 228 12.04 -17.99 -33.65
C ALA A 228 12.39 -17.46 -35.05
N GLU A 229 13.68 -17.20 -35.31
CA GLU A 229 14.22 -16.80 -36.62
C GLU A 229 14.59 -18.00 -37.50
N GLY A 230 14.33 -19.23 -37.06
CA GLY A 230 14.66 -20.45 -37.80
C GLY A 230 16.15 -20.84 -37.73
N VAL A 231 16.93 -20.20 -36.87
CA VAL A 231 18.36 -20.45 -36.64
C VAL A 231 18.51 -21.30 -35.37
N SER A 232 19.31 -22.37 -35.42
CA SER A 232 19.63 -23.16 -34.24
C SER A 232 20.83 -22.56 -33.52
N PHE A 233 20.65 -22.11 -32.28
CA PHE A 233 21.73 -21.68 -31.39
C PHE A 233 21.84 -22.65 -30.22
N SER A 234 23.06 -23.13 -29.93
CA SER A 234 23.31 -24.00 -28.78
C SER A 234 24.67 -23.69 -28.16
N TYR A 235 24.79 -23.93 -26.86
CA TYR A 235 26.04 -23.76 -26.13
C TYR A 235 26.30 -24.94 -25.18
N ASN A 236 27.57 -25.23 -24.94
CA ASN A 236 28.03 -26.24 -23.99
C ASN A 236 29.36 -25.81 -23.35
N LYS A 237 29.83 -26.59 -22.35
CA LYS A 237 31.06 -26.32 -21.60
C LYS A 237 31.11 -24.88 -21.05
N LEU A 238 29.97 -24.42 -20.53
CA LEU A 238 29.86 -23.14 -19.86
C LEU A 238 30.51 -23.27 -18.48
N GLU A 239 31.61 -22.55 -18.27
CA GLU A 239 32.33 -22.46 -17.00
C GLU A 239 32.41 -21.00 -16.57
N ARG A 240 32.31 -20.77 -15.25
CA ARG A 240 32.32 -19.44 -14.64
C ARG A 240 33.29 -19.38 -13.46
N ASN A 241 33.80 -18.19 -13.18
CA ASN A 241 34.55 -17.92 -11.95
C ASN A 241 33.61 -17.63 -10.75
N GLU A 242 34.18 -17.41 -9.57
CA GLU A 242 33.44 -17.10 -8.32
C GLU A 242 32.61 -15.80 -8.40
N ARG A 243 32.93 -14.90 -9.34
CA ARG A 243 32.17 -13.67 -9.61
C ARG A 243 31.08 -13.86 -10.66
N ASN A 244 30.77 -15.11 -11.00
CA ASN A 244 29.79 -15.52 -12.01
C ASN A 244 30.12 -15.02 -13.43
N GLU A 245 31.39 -14.76 -13.72
CA GLU A 245 31.85 -14.34 -15.05
C GLU A 245 32.25 -15.54 -15.89
N ILE A 246 31.90 -15.53 -17.18
CA ILE A 246 32.22 -16.63 -18.11
C ILE A 246 33.74 -16.70 -18.32
N THR A 247 34.31 -17.88 -18.04
CA THR A 247 35.72 -18.22 -18.30
C THR A 247 35.88 -19.25 -19.42
N ARG A 248 34.80 -19.97 -19.76
CA ARG A 248 34.74 -20.87 -20.90
C ARG A 248 33.32 -21.00 -21.45
N ILE A 249 33.18 -21.04 -22.76
CA ILE A 249 31.92 -21.38 -23.43
C ILE A 249 32.21 -21.93 -24.83
N SER A 250 31.48 -22.96 -25.25
CA SER A 250 31.49 -23.43 -26.63
C SER A 250 30.13 -23.23 -27.25
N ILE A 251 30.10 -22.62 -28.43
CA ILE A 251 28.87 -22.20 -29.11
C ILE A 251 28.81 -22.85 -30.48
N THR A 252 27.62 -23.32 -30.85
CA THR A 252 27.29 -23.76 -32.20
C THR A 252 26.08 -22.99 -32.68
N ILE A 253 26.18 -22.41 -33.88
CA ILE A 253 25.08 -21.73 -34.55
C ILE A 253 24.92 -22.28 -35.96
N ASP A 254 23.69 -22.59 -36.34
CA ASP A 254 23.33 -23.19 -37.62
C ASP A 254 22.14 -22.43 -38.20
N ASN A 255 22.32 -21.79 -39.37
CA ASN A 255 21.25 -21.04 -40.01
C ASN A 255 20.22 -21.93 -40.72
N ARG A 256 20.33 -23.26 -40.58
CA ARG A 256 19.51 -24.30 -41.23
C ARG A 256 19.45 -24.16 -42.76
N ASN A 257 20.41 -23.43 -43.33
CA ASN A 257 20.55 -23.17 -44.76
C ASN A 257 21.98 -23.44 -45.24
N GLY A 258 22.65 -24.41 -44.60
CA GLY A 258 23.98 -24.89 -44.98
C GLY A 258 25.17 -24.16 -44.36
N SER A 259 24.96 -23.12 -43.55
CA SER A 259 26.03 -22.45 -42.81
C SER A 259 25.97 -22.80 -41.32
N VAL A 260 27.05 -23.44 -40.84
CA VAL A 260 27.23 -23.80 -39.43
C VAL A 260 28.54 -23.23 -38.92
N SER A 261 28.49 -22.48 -37.83
CA SER A 261 29.66 -21.97 -37.12
C SER A 261 29.75 -22.60 -35.74
N LYS A 262 30.91 -23.20 -35.43
CA LYS A 262 31.20 -23.81 -34.14
C LYS A 262 32.52 -23.26 -33.61
N SER A 263 32.53 -22.74 -32.39
CA SER A 263 33.74 -22.21 -31.77
C SER A 263 33.70 -22.33 -30.26
N SER A 264 34.88 -22.47 -29.66
CA SER A 264 35.07 -22.48 -28.21
C SER A 264 35.88 -21.26 -27.81
N PHE A 265 35.46 -20.59 -26.74
CA PHE A 265 36.08 -19.39 -26.20
C PHE A 265 36.48 -19.63 -24.75
N GLY A 266 37.65 -19.11 -24.39
CA GLY A 266 38.19 -19.21 -23.03
C GLY A 266 38.92 -20.53 -22.74
N ASN A 267 39.61 -20.53 -21.60
CA ASN A 267 40.43 -21.63 -21.11
C ASN A 267 39.95 -22.16 -19.74
N GLY A 268 38.84 -21.63 -19.21
CA GLY A 268 38.30 -21.97 -17.89
C GLY A 268 38.94 -21.21 -16.73
N GLN A 269 40.04 -20.49 -16.97
CA GLN A 269 40.78 -19.72 -15.96
C GLN A 269 40.55 -18.22 -16.13
N ASP A 270 40.81 -17.70 -17.33
CA ASP A 270 40.69 -16.29 -17.67
C ASP A 270 39.28 -15.96 -18.14
N ILE A 271 38.84 -14.73 -17.90
CA ILE A 271 37.58 -14.21 -18.45
C ILE A 271 37.62 -14.21 -19.97
N ILE A 272 36.50 -14.56 -20.61
CA ILE A 272 36.41 -14.47 -22.06
C ILE A 272 36.43 -13.01 -22.53
N LYS A 273 36.99 -12.78 -23.72
CA LYS A 273 36.70 -11.59 -24.52
C LYS A 273 35.26 -11.64 -25.01
N ASN A 274 34.72 -10.49 -25.45
CA ASN A 274 33.39 -10.44 -26.02
C ASN A 274 33.31 -11.30 -27.29
N ILE A 275 32.14 -11.88 -27.57
CA ILE A 275 31.90 -12.73 -28.73
C ILE A 275 30.80 -12.07 -29.54
N ALA A 276 31.15 -11.64 -30.76
CA ALA A 276 30.19 -11.15 -31.74
C ALA A 276 29.68 -12.32 -32.57
N ILE A 277 28.36 -12.44 -32.63
CA ILE A 277 27.65 -13.43 -33.45
C ILE A 277 26.83 -12.65 -34.47
N SER A 278 26.97 -13.00 -35.73
CA SER A 278 26.16 -12.42 -36.81
C SER A 278 25.66 -13.54 -37.70
N VAL A 279 24.35 -13.56 -37.95
CA VAL A 279 23.71 -14.56 -38.81
C VAL A 279 22.78 -13.89 -39.80
N ASP A 280 22.90 -14.30 -41.06
CA ASP A 280 21.94 -14.02 -42.12
C ASP A 280 21.50 -15.32 -42.82
N LYS A 281 20.70 -15.19 -43.87
CA LYS A 281 20.17 -16.33 -44.63
C LYS A 281 21.25 -17.23 -45.24
N GLN A 282 22.46 -16.71 -45.49
CA GLN A 282 23.53 -17.41 -46.19
C GLN A 282 24.71 -17.73 -45.28
N HIS A 283 24.98 -16.90 -44.27
CA HIS A 283 26.21 -16.98 -43.49
C HIS A 283 25.93 -16.97 -41.99
N THR A 284 26.74 -17.76 -41.28
CA THR A 284 26.94 -17.65 -39.84
C THR A 284 28.37 -17.17 -39.60
N ILE A 285 28.54 -16.15 -38.78
CA ILE A 285 29.84 -15.59 -38.42
C ILE A 285 29.92 -15.50 -36.90
N MET A 286 31.01 -15.99 -36.34
CA MET A 286 31.29 -15.94 -34.92
C MET A 286 32.75 -15.55 -34.70
N LYS A 287 32.98 -14.46 -33.96
CA LYS A 287 34.34 -13.99 -33.69
C LYS A 287 34.47 -13.41 -32.29
N SER A 288 35.65 -13.56 -31.71
CA SER A 288 36.03 -12.80 -30.53
C SER A 288 36.27 -11.34 -30.92
N VAL A 289 35.75 -10.41 -30.13
CA VAL A 289 35.93 -8.96 -30.25
C VAL A 289 36.41 -8.39 -28.92
N GLU A 290 37.19 -7.31 -28.99
CA GLU A 290 37.78 -6.67 -27.81
C GLU A 290 36.76 -5.88 -26.99
#